data_AF-A0A085FRV5-F1
#
_entry.id   AF-A0A085FRV5-F1
#
_cell.length_a   1.000
_cell.length_b   1.000
_cell.length_c   1.000
_cell.angle_alpha   90.00
_cell.angle_beta   90.00
_cell.angle_gamma   90.00
#
_symmetry.space_group_name_H-M   'P 1'
#
loop_
_entity.id
_entity.type
_entity.pdbx_description
1 polymer ?
#
loop_
_entity_poly.entity_id
_entity_poly.type
_entity_poly.pdbx_seq_one_letter_code
_entity_poly.pdbx_strand_id
1 'polypeptide(L)'
;MRMLRHMLGLAALLAGIPVTPALTAEAWNIPHETATILRGRVVDALCHLKGHCTPDCGGGKRQLGLTLADGTFRLVAKSNIDFAGSVRDLIGYCGREIEADGLLI
;
A
#
# COMPACT_ATOMS: atom_id res chain seq x y z
N MET A 1 -18.90 53.13 38.34
CA MET A 1 -19.35 52.60 37.03
C MET A 1 -18.27 51.64 36.53
N ARG A 2 -18.31 50.39 37.00
CA ARG A 2 -18.52 49.17 36.19
C ARG A 2 -17.70 49.13 34.89
N MET A 3 -16.51 48.55 34.94
CA MET A 3 -15.97 47.75 33.83
C MET A 3 -14.76 46.92 34.31
N LEU A 4 -15.02 45.97 35.20
CA LEU A 4 -14.09 44.87 35.48
C LEU A 4 -14.93 43.60 35.53
N ARG A 5 -15.15 42.99 34.37
CA ARG A 5 -15.83 41.71 34.25
C ARG A 5 -15.33 40.99 33.00
N HIS A 6 -14.68 39.85 33.26
CA HIS A 6 -14.68 38.66 32.42
C HIS A 6 -13.70 38.61 31.25
N MET A 7 -12.42 38.40 31.54
CA MET A 7 -11.54 37.61 30.65
C MET A 7 -11.27 36.26 31.28
N LEU A 8 -12.32 35.44 31.42
CA LEU A 8 -12.18 34.00 31.62
C LEU A 8 -12.81 33.35 30.38
N GLY A 9 -11.99 33.09 29.37
CA GLY A 9 -12.46 32.74 28.05
C GLY A 9 -11.62 31.63 27.42
N LEU A 10 -11.97 30.40 27.77
CA LEU A 10 -11.90 29.19 26.94
C LEU A 10 -10.51 28.73 26.49
N ALA A 11 -9.91 27.83 27.29
CA ALA A 11 -8.86 26.92 26.84
C ALA A 11 -9.40 26.10 25.65
N ALA A 12 -8.76 26.25 24.49
CA ALA A 12 -9.13 25.55 23.26
C ALA A 12 -8.92 24.04 23.41
N LEU A 13 -9.99 23.26 23.26
CA LEU A 13 -9.92 21.82 23.02
C LEU A 13 -9.27 21.58 21.64
N LEU A 14 -7.97 21.31 21.62
CA LEU A 14 -7.33 20.61 20.50
C LEU A 14 -7.61 19.11 20.66
N ALA A 15 -8.87 18.71 20.49
CA ALA A 15 -9.19 17.30 20.32
C ALA A 15 -8.61 16.85 18.97
N GLY A 16 -7.67 15.89 19.02
CA GLY A 16 -6.92 15.41 17.87
C GLY A 16 -7.84 14.93 16.74
N ILE A 17 -7.64 15.50 15.55
CA ILE A 17 -8.32 15.06 14.33
C ILE A 17 -7.70 13.71 13.95
N PRO A 18 -8.51 12.63 13.80
CA PRO A 18 -7.98 11.37 13.31
C PRO A 18 -7.49 11.55 11.87
N VAL A 19 -6.18 11.34 11.65
CA VAL A 19 -5.59 11.31 10.31
C VAL A 19 -5.87 9.92 9.75
N THR A 20 -6.84 9.82 8.83
CA THR A 20 -7.04 8.61 8.03
C THR A 20 -6.02 8.60 6.88
N PRO A 21 -5.29 7.50 6.65
CA PRO A 21 -4.40 7.41 5.50
C PRO A 21 -5.21 7.59 4.21
N ALA A 22 -4.77 8.52 3.36
CA ALA A 22 -5.37 8.70 2.05
C ALA A 22 -4.91 7.58 1.11
N LEU A 23 -5.86 6.99 0.39
CA LEU A 23 -5.55 6.05 -0.69
C LEU A 23 -5.04 6.85 -1.90
N THR A 24 -3.99 6.35 -2.54
CA THR A 24 -3.34 6.86 -3.75
C THR A 24 -3.73 6.05 -4.99
N ALA A 25 -4.32 4.86 -4.82
CA ALA A 25 -4.81 4.04 -5.91
C ALA A 25 -5.96 4.71 -6.68
N GLU A 26 -5.75 4.96 -7.97
CA GLU A 26 -6.74 5.56 -8.87
C GLU A 26 -7.60 4.46 -9.52
N ALA A 27 -8.93 4.67 -9.54
CA ALA A 27 -9.89 3.74 -10.13
C ALA A 27 -9.68 3.58 -11.65
N TRP A 28 -9.78 2.36 -12.16
CA TRP A 28 -9.75 2.09 -13.61
C TRP A 28 -11.13 1.78 -14.17
N ASN A 29 -12.15 1.82 -13.31
CA ASN A 29 -13.55 1.62 -13.68
C ASN A 29 -13.83 0.21 -14.22
N ILE A 30 -13.08 -0.78 -13.71
CA ILE A 30 -13.36 -2.21 -13.92
C ILE A 30 -14.50 -2.62 -12.97
N PRO A 31 -15.50 -3.40 -13.43
CA PRO A 31 -16.56 -3.89 -12.56
C PRO A 31 -16.00 -4.61 -11.33
N HIS A 32 -16.57 -4.31 -10.16
CA HIS A 32 -16.22 -4.91 -8.86
C HIS A 32 -14.87 -4.50 -8.26
N GLU A 33 -14.24 -3.43 -8.75
CA GLU A 33 -13.09 -2.80 -8.08
C GLU A 33 -13.41 -2.42 -6.63
N THR A 34 -12.58 -2.90 -5.70
CA THR A 34 -12.66 -2.55 -4.28
C THR A 34 -11.33 -1.99 -3.82
N ALA A 35 -11.32 -0.75 -3.35
CA ALA A 35 -10.14 -0.13 -2.78
C ALA A 35 -9.73 -0.81 -1.48
N THR A 36 -8.44 -1.12 -1.34
CA THR A 36 -7.92 -1.88 -0.22
C THR A 36 -6.50 -1.48 0.15
N ILE A 37 -6.09 -1.87 1.35
CA ILE A 37 -4.70 -1.86 1.79
C ILE A 37 -4.24 -3.31 1.93
N LEU A 38 -3.18 -3.67 1.23
CA LEU A 38 -2.54 -4.98 1.35
C LEU A 38 -1.23 -4.84 2.14
N ARG A 39 -1.08 -5.71 3.13
CA ARG A 39 0.18 -5.87 3.87
C ARG A 39 0.78 -7.22 3.56
N GLY A 40 2.02 -7.23 3.08
CA GLY A 40 2.70 -8.48 2.78
C GLY A 40 4.14 -8.32 2.34
N ARG A 41 4.79 -9.46 2.15
CA ARG A 41 6.18 -9.56 1.72
C ARG A 41 6.31 -9.46 0.22
N VAL A 42 7.19 -8.60 -0.26
CA VAL A 42 7.55 -8.55 -1.68
C VAL A 42 8.37 -9.78 -2.06
N VAL A 43 7.90 -10.52 -3.07
CA VAL A 43 8.54 -11.75 -3.56
C VAL A 43 8.60 -11.80 -5.08
N ASP A 44 9.54 -12.57 -5.62
CA ASP A 44 9.51 -13.06 -7.00
C ASP A 44 8.36 -14.07 -7.16
N ALA A 45 7.47 -13.82 -8.12
CA ALA A 45 6.32 -14.66 -8.39
C ALA A 45 6.70 -16.10 -8.76
N LEU A 46 7.75 -16.31 -9.55
CA LEU A 46 8.19 -17.65 -9.95
C LEU A 46 8.87 -18.40 -8.79
N CYS A 47 9.61 -17.68 -7.94
CA CYS A 47 10.15 -18.25 -6.71
C CYS A 47 9.02 -18.74 -5.81
N HIS A 48 8.00 -17.91 -5.58
CA HIS A 48 6.89 -18.27 -4.69
C HIS A 48 6.02 -19.40 -5.27
N LEU A 49 5.61 -19.31 -6.54
CA LEU A 49 4.65 -20.24 -7.14
C LEU A 49 5.28 -21.57 -7.59
N LYS A 50 6.59 -21.58 -7.89
CA LYS A 50 7.26 -22.73 -8.52
C LYS A 50 8.60 -23.11 -7.86
N GLY A 51 9.04 -22.39 -6.83
CA GLY A 51 10.36 -22.60 -6.22
C GLY A 51 11.54 -22.18 -7.09
N HIS A 52 11.31 -21.50 -8.22
CA HIS A 52 12.37 -21.09 -9.14
C HIS A 52 12.95 -19.72 -8.75
N CYS A 53 13.78 -19.73 -7.72
CA CYS A 53 14.26 -18.52 -7.06
C CYS A 53 15.53 -17.95 -7.68
N THR A 54 15.60 -16.62 -7.72
CA THR A 54 16.81 -15.86 -8.05
C THR A 54 17.13 -14.87 -6.93
N PRO A 55 18.42 -14.57 -6.69
CA PRO A 55 18.81 -13.53 -5.74
C PRO A 55 18.15 -12.19 -6.07
N ASP A 56 17.90 -11.37 -5.04
CA ASP A 56 17.37 -10.00 -5.17
C ASP A 56 16.11 -9.90 -6.06
N CYS A 57 15.22 -10.89 -5.93
CA CYS A 57 14.02 -11.00 -6.75
C CYS A 57 14.31 -10.88 -8.27
N GLY A 58 15.50 -11.32 -8.70
CA GLY A 58 15.96 -11.26 -10.08
C GLY A 58 16.38 -9.88 -10.59
N GLY A 59 16.67 -8.92 -9.71
CA GLY A 59 17.26 -7.63 -10.07
C GLY A 59 16.41 -6.81 -11.05
N GLY A 60 15.08 -6.88 -10.90
CA GLY A 60 14.12 -6.18 -11.76
C GLY A 60 13.73 -6.92 -13.05
N LYS A 61 14.18 -8.17 -13.23
CA LYS A 61 13.84 -9.01 -14.39
C LYS A 61 12.74 -10.04 -14.12
N ARG A 62 12.15 -10.02 -12.93
CA ARG A 62 11.06 -10.91 -12.52
C ARG A 62 9.81 -10.12 -12.23
N GLN A 63 8.67 -10.74 -12.51
CA GLN A 63 7.39 -10.26 -12.02
C GLN A 63 7.35 -10.40 -10.50
N LEU A 64 6.97 -9.32 -9.82
CA LEU A 64 6.90 -9.29 -8.36
C LEU A 64 5.45 -9.33 -7.88
N GLY A 65 5.26 -9.75 -6.64
CA GLY A 65 3.97 -9.77 -5.96
C GLY A 65 4.13 -9.70 -4.45
N LEU A 66 3.00 -9.81 -3.75
CA LEU A 66 2.94 -9.85 -2.29
C LEU A 66 2.54 -11.24 -1.82
N THR A 67 3.25 -11.78 -0.85
CA THR A 67 2.76 -12.89 -0.02
C THR A 67 2.19 -12.31 1.26
N LEU A 68 0.90 -12.52 1.49
CA LEU A 68 0.20 -12.04 2.69
C LEU A 68 0.47 -12.97 3.89
N ALA A 69 0.06 -12.54 5.07
CA ALA A 69 0.31 -13.27 6.32
C ALA A 69 -0.34 -14.68 6.36
N ASP A 70 -1.43 -14.88 5.62
CA ASP A 70 -2.13 -16.16 5.48
C ASP A 70 -1.52 -17.07 4.40
N GLY A 71 -0.43 -16.64 3.76
CA GLY A 71 0.21 -17.35 2.65
C GLY A 71 -0.42 -17.06 1.28
N THR A 72 -1.48 -16.25 1.21
CA THR A 72 -2.08 -15.86 -0.07
C THR A 72 -1.09 -15.05 -0.90
N PHE A 73 -0.89 -15.47 -2.16
CA PHE A 73 -0.15 -14.69 -3.14
C PHE A 73 -1.07 -13.70 -3.87
N ARG A 74 -0.65 -12.44 -3.92
CA ARG A 74 -1.26 -11.39 -4.73
C ARG A 74 -0.27 -10.93 -5.78
N LEU A 75 -0.62 -11.16 -7.04
CA LEU A 75 0.10 -10.57 -8.16
C LEU A 75 -0.19 -9.07 -8.17
N VAL A 76 0.84 -8.24 -8.13
CA VAL A 76 0.67 -6.79 -8.23
C VAL A 76 0.73 -6.42 -9.71
N ALA A 77 -0.44 -6.14 -10.29
CA ALA A 77 -0.56 -5.57 -11.62
C ALA A 77 -0.60 -4.04 -11.50
N LYS A 78 0.31 -3.37 -12.20
CA LYS A 78 0.34 -1.91 -12.29
C LYS A 78 0.68 -1.55 -13.73
N SER A 79 -0.03 -0.56 -14.28
CA SER A 79 0.00 -0.16 -15.70
C SER A 79 -0.43 -1.25 -16.69
N ASN A 80 -0.42 -0.89 -17.98
CA ASN A 80 -0.66 -1.76 -19.12
C ASN A 80 0.63 -2.38 -19.70
N ILE A 81 1.74 -2.34 -18.94
CA ILE A 81 2.98 -3.00 -19.33
C ILE A 81 2.95 -4.43 -18.80
N ASP A 82 2.88 -5.37 -19.72
CA ASP A 82 2.82 -6.80 -19.43
C ASP A 82 3.96 -7.22 -18.50
N PHE A 83 3.57 -7.73 -17.33
CA PHE A 83 4.45 -8.36 -16.35
C PHE A 83 5.66 -7.53 -15.90
N ALA A 84 5.57 -6.19 -15.94
CA ALA A 84 6.68 -5.33 -15.53
C ALA A 84 6.27 -4.06 -14.80
N GLY A 85 5.04 -3.57 -14.95
CA GLY A 85 4.71 -2.22 -14.48
C GLY A 85 4.73 -2.02 -12.96
N SER A 86 4.66 -3.09 -12.14
CA SER A 86 4.85 -3.01 -10.69
C SER A 86 6.30 -3.18 -10.23
N VAL A 87 7.19 -3.67 -11.10
CA VAL A 87 8.57 -4.01 -10.73
C VAL A 87 9.34 -2.78 -10.26
N ARG A 88 9.19 -1.65 -10.96
CA ARG A 88 9.86 -0.39 -10.61
C ARG A 88 9.55 0.06 -9.17
N ASP A 89 8.32 -0.18 -8.73
CA ASP A 89 7.84 0.28 -7.44
C ASP A 89 8.19 -0.71 -6.31
N LEU A 90 8.30 -2.00 -6.64
CA LEU A 90 8.52 -3.07 -5.68
C LEU A 90 9.98 -3.52 -5.54
N ILE A 91 10.84 -3.31 -6.55
CA ILE A 91 12.18 -3.93 -6.57
C ILE A 91 13.05 -3.51 -5.38
N GLY A 92 12.98 -2.25 -4.94
CA GLY A 92 13.69 -1.76 -3.74
C GLY A 92 13.18 -2.33 -2.41
N TYR A 93 12.12 -3.13 -2.46
CA TYR A 93 11.49 -3.76 -1.31
C TYR A 93 11.59 -5.28 -1.34
N CYS A 94 12.37 -5.88 -2.24
CA CYS A 94 12.50 -7.34 -2.33
C CYS A 94 12.76 -7.99 -0.96
N GLY A 95 11.94 -8.98 -0.60
CA GLY A 95 12.01 -9.70 0.67
C GLY A 95 11.56 -8.92 1.90
N ARG A 96 11.15 -7.65 1.76
CA ARG A 96 10.67 -6.80 2.86
C ARG A 96 9.15 -6.86 2.96
N GLU A 97 8.64 -6.71 4.17
CA GLU A 97 7.23 -6.45 4.43
C GLU A 97 6.92 -4.99 4.05
N ILE A 98 5.86 -4.80 3.29
CA ILE A 98 5.35 -3.47 2.94
C ILE A 98 3.85 -3.39 3.21
N GLU A 99 3.37 -2.16 3.27
CA GLU A 99 1.95 -1.83 3.15
C GLU A 99 1.78 -1.08 1.84
N ALA A 100 0.85 -1.53 1.01
CA ALA A 100 0.56 -0.95 -0.29
C ALA A 100 -0.95 -0.82 -0.47
N ASP A 101 -1.39 0.34 -0.92
CA ASP A 101 -2.76 0.57 -1.33
C ASP A 101 -2.99 0.14 -2.78
N GLY A 102 -4.22 -0.25 -3.10
CA GLY A 102 -4.57 -0.74 -4.42
C GLY A 102 -6.05 -0.99 -4.60
N LEU A 103 -6.39 -1.54 -5.76
CA LEU A 103 -7.73 -2.03 -6.08
C LEU A 103 -7.66 -3.55 -6.21
N LEU A 104 -8.61 -4.24 -5.60
CA LEU A 104 -8.87 -5.65 -5.87
C LEU A 104 -10.04 -5.77 -6.84
N ILE A 105 -9.90 -6.71 -7.76
CA ILE A 105 -10.92 -7.16 -8.71
C ILE A 105 -11.18 -8.65 -8.50
#